data_AF-A0A6N8HGX8-F1
#
_entry.id   AF-A0A6N8HGX8-F1
#
_cell.length_a   1.000
_cell.length_b   1.000
_cell.length_c   1.000
_cell.angle_alpha   90.00
_cell.angle_beta   90.00
_cell.angle_gamma   90.00
#
_symmetry.space_group_name_H-M   'P 1'
#
loop_
_entity.id
_entity.type
_entity.pdbx_description
1 polymer ?
#
loop_
_entity_poly.entity_id
_entity_poly.type
_entity_poly.pdbx_seq_one_letter_code
_entity_poly.pdbx_strand_id
1 'polypeptide(L)'
;MQILGYSERGIINSLIFSIGEDKRLMDKFIDLIGIPALKGVQAQDYTILLEQSFSRFGDSDLVIITEHENPKHRKVFFIEGKVKTSQSKKWSLSKQFENYERKEKYSGSSSNLFFQLHLKKLLFDNCASKDFGLGIQEPRYKENRKIGMNKVVLKAVKLLLDCREAYYIGLIPTDQTCIDKFEIKTEFDIHFLSWGKIHDFCKDHKLKKVVEIFDYNEGQIY
;
A
#
# COMPACT_ATOMS: atom_id res chain seq x y z
N MET A 1 13.54 25.90 -9.19
CA MET A 1 13.98 24.50 -9.37
C MET A 1 12.73 23.64 -9.42
N GLN A 2 12.61 22.78 -10.43
CA GLN A 2 11.46 21.87 -10.60
C GLN A 2 11.91 20.44 -10.29
N ILE A 3 11.12 19.70 -9.50
CA ILE A 3 11.38 18.30 -9.14
C ILE A 3 10.15 17.50 -9.56
N LEU A 4 10.34 16.52 -10.44
CA LEU A 4 9.27 15.72 -11.03
C LEU A 4 9.52 14.25 -10.71
N GLY A 5 8.60 13.64 -9.96
CA GLY A 5 8.60 12.20 -9.71
C GLY A 5 7.87 11.46 -10.83
N TYR A 6 8.33 10.26 -11.17
CA TYR A 6 7.68 9.38 -12.15
C TYR A 6 6.96 8.22 -11.46
N SER A 7 5.84 7.78 -12.04
CA SER A 7 5.01 6.65 -11.59
C SER A 7 4.32 6.86 -10.22
N GLU A 8 3.64 5.82 -9.73
CA GLU A 8 3.07 5.76 -8.38
C GLU A 8 4.08 6.14 -7.31
N ARG A 9 5.35 5.73 -7.44
CA ARG A 9 6.39 5.96 -6.45
C ARG A 9 6.78 7.43 -6.36
N GLY A 10 6.89 8.10 -7.50
CA GLY A 10 7.15 9.53 -7.55
C GLY A 10 6.07 10.33 -6.81
N ILE A 11 4.80 9.98 -7.03
CA ILE A 11 3.66 10.60 -6.35
C ILE A 11 3.68 10.29 -4.85
N ILE A 12 3.76 9.02 -4.46
CA ILE A 12 3.75 8.59 -3.06
C ILE A 12 4.87 9.27 -2.27
N ASN A 13 6.11 9.22 -2.79
CA ASN A 13 7.24 9.85 -2.13
C ASN A 13 7.02 11.36 -1.99
N SER A 14 6.58 12.04 -3.06
CA SER A 14 6.33 13.48 -3.00
C SER A 14 5.21 13.86 -2.03
N LEU A 15 4.16 13.03 -1.93
CA LEU A 15 3.06 13.21 -0.99
C LEU A 15 3.57 13.13 0.44
N ILE A 16 4.26 12.05 0.79
CA ILE A 16 4.78 11.82 2.14
C ILE A 16 5.79 12.90 2.54
N PHE A 17 6.70 13.30 1.64
CA PHE A 17 7.62 14.41 1.93
C PHE A 17 6.92 15.76 2.05
N SER A 18 5.81 15.97 1.35
CA SER A 18 5.02 17.21 1.46
C SER A 18 4.17 17.25 2.71
N ILE A 19 3.70 16.09 3.20
CA ILE A 19 3.07 15.97 4.52
C ILE A 19 4.11 16.22 5.62
N GLY A 20 5.30 15.61 5.49
CA GLY A 20 6.40 15.77 6.43
C GLY A 20 6.01 15.37 7.84
N GLU A 21 6.21 16.27 8.80
CA GLU A 21 5.91 16.05 10.23
C GLU A 21 4.49 16.49 10.63
N ASP A 22 3.64 16.93 9.69
CA ASP A 22 2.27 17.34 9.99
C ASP A 22 1.38 16.13 10.27
N LYS A 23 1.34 15.73 11.55
CA LYS A 23 0.53 14.62 12.06
C LYS A 23 -0.97 14.77 11.74
N ARG A 24 -1.50 15.99 11.77
CA ARG A 24 -2.92 16.23 11.47
C ARG A 24 -3.22 16.01 9.99
N LEU A 25 -2.30 16.39 9.12
CA LEU A 25 -2.43 16.12 7.70
C LEU A 25 -2.25 14.63 7.39
N MET A 26 -1.38 13.93 8.12
CA MET A 26 -1.25 12.48 8.05
C MET A 26 -2.54 11.76 8.49
N ASP A 27 -3.15 12.17 9.60
CA ASP A 27 -4.45 11.66 10.04
C ASP A 27 -5.51 11.83 8.95
N LYS A 28 -5.59 13.02 8.34
CA LYS A 28 -6.54 13.28 7.24
C LYS A 28 -6.27 12.42 6.01
N PHE A 29 -5.00 12.14 5.71
CA PHE A 29 -4.64 11.24 4.63
C PHE A 29 -5.07 9.79 4.93
N ILE A 30 -4.90 9.31 6.16
CA ILE A 30 -5.36 7.98 6.58
C ILE A 30 -6.89 7.91 6.55
N ASP A 31 -7.59 8.95 7.03
CA ASP A 31 -9.05 9.05 6.99
C ASP A 31 -9.59 8.96 5.55
N LEU A 32 -8.82 9.41 4.55
CA LEU A 32 -9.20 9.35 3.13
C LEU A 32 -9.40 7.92 2.62
N ILE A 33 -8.73 6.93 3.24
CA ILE A 33 -8.88 5.50 2.91
C ILE A 33 -10.31 5.02 3.23
N GLY A 34 -10.99 5.66 4.19
CA GLY A 34 -12.40 5.40 4.48
C GLY A 34 -12.67 4.12 5.27
N ILE A 35 -11.72 3.66 6.08
CA ILE A 35 -11.88 2.47 6.93
C ILE A 35 -12.72 2.84 8.16
N PRO A 36 -13.93 2.28 8.36
CA PRO A 36 -14.84 2.71 9.43
C PRO A 36 -14.23 2.64 10.84
N ALA A 37 -13.44 1.59 11.12
CA ALA A 37 -12.77 1.38 12.40
C ALA A 37 -11.69 2.43 12.73
N LEU A 38 -11.28 3.24 11.74
CA LEU A 38 -10.26 4.27 11.89
C LEU A 38 -10.82 5.68 11.90
N LYS A 39 -12.12 5.86 11.61
CA LYS A 39 -12.71 7.18 11.44
C LYS A 39 -12.55 8.03 12.70
N GLY A 40 -11.82 9.13 12.59
CA GLY A 40 -11.57 10.05 13.70
C GLY A 40 -10.61 9.52 14.77
N VAL A 41 -9.94 8.39 14.52
CA VAL A 41 -8.89 7.86 15.39
C VAL A 41 -7.59 8.59 15.07
N GLN A 42 -7.07 9.34 16.03
CA GLN A 42 -5.83 10.10 15.90
C GLN A 42 -4.65 9.30 16.43
N ALA A 43 -3.60 9.15 15.62
CA ALA A 43 -2.37 8.55 16.08
C ALA A 43 -1.51 9.56 16.86
N GLN A 44 -0.80 9.09 17.87
CA GLN A 44 0.20 9.88 18.59
C GLN A 44 1.47 10.06 17.77
N ASP A 45 1.86 9.01 17.04
CA ASP A 45 3.04 9.05 16.20
C ASP A 45 2.96 8.14 15.00
N TYR A 46 3.87 8.35 14.06
CA TYR A 46 3.96 7.59 12.82
C TYR A 46 5.40 7.16 12.54
N THR A 47 5.54 5.92 12.08
CA THR A 47 6.75 5.48 11.37
C THR A 47 6.39 5.22 9.91
N ILE A 48 7.13 5.84 9.00
CA ILE A 48 6.90 5.74 7.55
C ILE A 48 8.06 5.01 6.89
N LEU A 49 7.76 3.98 6.10
CA LEU A 49 8.75 3.27 5.29
C LEU A 49 8.36 3.41 3.82
N LEU A 50 9.18 4.11 3.04
CA LEU A 50 9.00 4.30 1.61
C LEU A 50 9.75 3.23 0.84
N GLU A 51 9.07 2.61 -0.14
CA GLU A 51 9.66 1.59 -1.03
C GLU A 51 10.35 0.45 -0.26
N GLN A 52 9.81 0.08 0.89
CA GLN A 52 10.44 -0.88 1.79
C GLN A 52 10.41 -2.29 1.20
N SER A 53 11.58 -2.86 0.98
CA SER A 53 11.70 -4.27 0.61
C SER A 53 11.42 -5.20 1.78
N PHE A 54 10.61 -6.23 1.55
CA PHE A 54 10.45 -7.37 2.45
C PHE A 54 10.97 -8.66 1.81
N SER A 55 12.04 -8.55 1.03
CA SER A 55 12.69 -9.67 0.35
C SER A 55 11.67 -10.46 -0.50
N ARG A 56 11.53 -11.77 -0.28
CA ARG A 56 10.66 -12.61 -1.09
C ARG A 56 9.16 -12.37 -0.86
N PHE A 57 8.78 -11.57 0.13
CA PHE A 57 7.41 -11.07 0.34
C PHE A 57 7.11 -9.79 -0.47
N GLY A 58 8.05 -9.41 -1.36
CA GLY A 58 7.95 -8.26 -2.24
C GLY A 58 8.22 -6.94 -1.54
N ASP A 59 8.28 -5.88 -2.32
CA ASP A 59 8.44 -4.52 -1.82
C ASP A 59 7.05 -3.90 -1.61
N SER A 60 6.94 -2.93 -0.69
CA SER A 60 5.73 -2.14 -0.50
C SER A 60 6.03 -0.73 -0.95
N ASP A 61 5.17 -0.11 -1.75
CA ASP A 61 5.39 1.28 -2.17
C ASP A 61 5.36 2.23 -0.96
N LEU A 62 4.46 1.97 0.00
CA LEU A 62 4.41 2.68 1.27
C LEU A 62 3.97 1.76 2.40
N VAL A 63 4.64 1.87 3.55
CA VAL A 63 4.20 1.31 4.83
C VAL A 63 4.04 2.45 5.83
N ILE A 64 2.89 2.52 6.47
CA ILE A 64 2.63 3.45 7.58
C ILE A 64 2.40 2.62 8.83
N ILE A 65 3.11 2.93 9.91
CA ILE A 65 2.85 2.36 11.23
C ILE A 65 2.37 3.50 12.12
N THR A 66 1.20 3.33 12.72
CA THR A 66 0.59 4.32 13.63
C THR A 66 0.73 3.85 15.07
N GLU A 67 1.05 4.77 15.98
CA GLU A 67 1.15 4.51 17.41
C GLU A 67 -0.01 5.16 18.16
N HIS A 68 -0.71 4.38 18.99
CA HIS A 68 -1.87 4.82 19.79
C HIS A 68 -1.59 4.51 21.26
N GLU A 69 -1.95 5.40 22.20
CA GLU A 69 -1.62 5.21 23.62
C GLU A 69 -2.74 4.64 24.49
N ASN A 70 -4.00 4.65 24.06
CA ASN A 70 -5.13 4.22 24.91
C ASN A 70 -6.15 3.34 24.15
N PRO A 71 -6.06 2.00 24.23
CA PRO A 71 -4.95 1.22 24.80
C PRO A 71 -3.68 1.36 23.96
N LYS A 72 -2.50 1.06 24.52
CA LYS A 72 -1.26 1.07 23.73
C LYS A 72 -1.29 0.00 22.65
N HIS A 73 -1.38 0.39 21.39
CA HIS A 73 -1.35 -0.52 20.25
C HIS A 73 -0.78 0.17 19.01
N ARG A 74 -0.18 -0.64 18.13
CA ARG A 74 0.28 -0.19 16.83
C ARG A 74 -0.52 -0.85 15.72
N LYS A 75 -0.80 -0.09 14.68
CA LYS A 75 -1.46 -0.56 13.46
C LYS A 75 -0.57 -0.29 12.26
N VAL A 76 -0.50 -1.23 11.33
CA VAL A 76 0.27 -1.09 10.09
C VAL A 76 -0.65 -1.00 8.88
N PHE A 77 -0.27 -0.16 7.93
CA PHE A 77 -0.93 0.02 6.65
C PHE A 77 0.07 -0.35 5.57
N PHE A 78 -0.24 -1.40 4.80
CA PHE A 78 0.50 -1.76 3.61
C PHE A 78 -0.20 -1.18 2.40
N ILE A 79 0.48 -0.28 1.70
CA ILE A 79 -0.07 0.48 0.58
C ILE A 79 0.70 0.10 -0.68
N GLU A 80 -0.04 -0.35 -1.68
CA GLU A 80 0.48 -0.74 -3.00
C GLU A 80 -0.15 0.12 -4.09
N GLY A 81 0.69 0.81 -4.86
CA GLY A 81 0.29 1.64 -5.98
C GLY A 81 0.17 0.84 -7.28
N LYS A 82 -0.82 1.21 -8.08
CA LYS A 82 -0.92 0.77 -9.48
C LYS A 82 -1.16 1.98 -10.36
N VAL A 83 -0.57 1.94 -11.54
CA VAL A 83 -0.78 2.93 -12.58
C VAL A 83 -1.22 2.22 -13.86
N LYS A 84 -1.86 2.96 -14.73
CA LYS A 84 -2.16 2.49 -16.07
C LYS A 84 -0.86 2.58 -16.88
N THR A 85 -0.39 1.43 -17.36
CA THR A 85 0.74 1.39 -18.28
C THR A 85 0.37 2.10 -19.58
N SER A 86 1.30 2.86 -20.17
CA SER A 86 1.11 3.57 -21.45
C SER A 86 0.63 2.68 -22.60
N GLN A 87 0.92 1.38 -22.55
CA GLN A 87 0.55 0.38 -23.55
C GLN A 87 -0.88 -0.18 -23.38
N SER A 88 -1.49 -0.01 -22.22
CA SER A 88 -2.86 -0.47 -21.96
C SER A 88 -3.82 0.69 -21.97
N LYS A 89 -4.91 0.60 -22.75
CA LYS A 89 -5.94 1.64 -22.75
C LYS A 89 -6.67 1.76 -21.41
N LYS A 90 -6.67 0.71 -20.57
CA LYS A 90 -7.31 0.70 -19.25
C LYS A 90 -6.60 -0.24 -18.27
N TRP A 91 -6.49 0.17 -17.02
CA TRP A 91 -6.31 -0.74 -15.89
C TRP A 91 -7.69 -1.10 -15.34
N SER A 92 -7.88 -2.32 -14.83
CA SER A 92 -9.20 -2.78 -14.34
C SER A 92 -9.03 -3.59 -13.08
N LEU A 93 -9.72 -3.17 -12.02
CA LEU A 93 -9.74 -3.85 -10.73
C LEU A 93 -10.27 -5.28 -10.87
N SER A 94 -11.41 -5.46 -11.57
CA SER A 94 -12.00 -6.77 -11.83
C SER A 94 -11.04 -7.70 -12.57
N LYS A 95 -10.35 -7.20 -13.61
CA LYS A 95 -9.38 -8.01 -14.36
C LYS A 95 -8.18 -8.42 -13.51
N GLN A 96 -7.70 -7.53 -12.62
CA GLN A 96 -6.64 -7.88 -11.67
C GLN A 96 -7.11 -8.98 -10.72
N PHE A 97 -8.34 -8.90 -10.23
CA PHE A 97 -8.91 -9.92 -9.36
C PHE A 97 -9.09 -11.26 -10.08
N GLU A 98 -9.71 -11.26 -11.26
CA GLU A 98 -9.89 -12.47 -12.10
C GLU A 98 -8.56 -13.18 -12.37
N ASN A 99 -7.51 -12.41 -12.69
CA ASN A 99 -6.19 -12.99 -12.92
C ASN A 99 -5.58 -13.57 -11.64
N TYR A 100 -5.81 -12.93 -10.49
CA TYR A 100 -5.35 -13.42 -9.19
C TYR A 100 -6.06 -14.73 -8.78
N GLU A 101 -7.34 -14.86 -9.10
CA GLU A 101 -8.15 -16.03 -8.74
C GLU A 101 -7.90 -17.28 -9.60
N ARG A 102 -7.26 -17.13 -10.77
CA ARG A 102 -6.86 -18.29 -11.59
C ARG A 102 -5.91 -19.25 -10.89
N LYS A 103 -5.24 -18.82 -9.80
CA LYS A 103 -4.28 -19.61 -9.00
C LYS A 103 -3.14 -20.26 -9.81
N GLU A 104 -2.94 -19.80 -11.05
CA GLU A 104 -1.85 -20.20 -11.94
C GLU A 104 -0.89 -19.03 -12.11
N LYS A 105 0.41 -19.34 -12.21
CA LYS A 105 1.43 -18.32 -12.41
C LYS A 105 1.40 -17.88 -13.87
N TYR A 106 1.26 -16.58 -14.09
CA TYR A 106 1.27 -15.96 -15.42
C TYR A 106 2.28 -14.80 -15.48
N SER A 107 2.61 -14.35 -16.68
CA SER A 107 3.49 -13.19 -16.87
C SER A 107 2.86 -11.93 -16.26
N GLY A 108 3.51 -11.35 -15.25
CA GLY A 108 2.97 -10.22 -14.47
C GLY A 108 2.14 -10.62 -13.24
N SER A 109 2.10 -11.90 -12.86
CA SER A 109 1.51 -12.33 -11.57
C SER A 109 2.16 -11.64 -10.37
N SER A 110 3.47 -11.38 -10.41
CA SER A 110 4.19 -10.69 -9.34
C SER A 110 3.86 -9.20 -9.22
N SER A 111 3.34 -8.56 -10.27
CA SER A 111 2.89 -7.16 -10.27
C SER A 111 1.37 -7.02 -10.14
N ASN A 112 0.66 -8.14 -9.93
CA ASN A 112 -0.76 -8.12 -9.63
C ASN A 112 -1.00 -7.52 -8.24
N LEU A 113 -1.90 -6.54 -8.16
CA LEU A 113 -2.24 -5.84 -6.92
C LEU A 113 -2.62 -6.82 -5.78
N PHE A 114 -3.53 -7.75 -6.05
CA PHE A 114 -4.04 -8.68 -5.05
C PHE A 114 -2.96 -9.65 -4.58
N PHE A 115 -2.08 -10.09 -5.50
CA PHE A 115 -0.97 -10.96 -5.12
C PHE A 115 0.07 -10.24 -4.25
N GLN A 116 0.39 -8.98 -4.58
CA GLN A 116 1.32 -8.20 -3.76
C GLN A 116 0.77 -7.94 -2.36
N LEU A 117 -0.52 -7.57 -2.24
CA LEU A 117 -1.18 -7.42 -0.93
C LEU A 117 -1.28 -8.75 -0.17
N HIS A 118 -1.55 -9.86 -0.87
CA HIS A 118 -1.51 -11.20 -0.28
C HIS A 118 -0.13 -11.52 0.32
N LEU A 119 0.96 -11.16 -0.35
CA LEU A 119 2.30 -11.34 0.20
C LEU A 119 2.54 -10.48 1.46
N LYS A 120 1.95 -9.29 1.56
CA LYS A 120 2.01 -8.47 2.79
C LYS A 120 1.22 -9.11 3.92
N LYS A 121 0.07 -9.69 3.60
CA LYS A 121 -0.69 -10.46 4.59
C LYS A 121 0.09 -11.66 5.08
N LEU A 122 0.65 -12.46 4.16
CA LEU A 122 1.47 -13.60 4.51
C LEU A 122 2.68 -13.20 5.37
N LEU A 123 3.32 -12.08 5.05
CA LEU A 123 4.39 -11.50 5.86
C LEU A 123 3.91 -11.17 7.28
N PHE A 124 2.82 -10.41 7.40
CA PHE A 124 2.33 -9.94 8.69
C PHE A 124 1.86 -11.09 9.59
N ASP A 125 1.07 -12.01 9.05
CA ASP A 125 0.55 -13.18 9.77
C ASP A 125 1.67 -14.09 10.32
N ASN A 126 2.85 -14.07 9.69
CA ASN A 126 3.96 -14.97 10.04
C ASN A 126 5.16 -14.27 10.66
N CYS A 127 5.20 -12.94 10.74
CA CYS A 127 6.40 -12.22 11.16
C CYS A 127 6.85 -12.56 12.60
N ALA A 128 5.91 -12.91 13.48
CA ALA A 128 6.17 -13.37 14.86
C ALA A 128 6.43 -14.89 14.98
N SER A 129 6.28 -15.66 13.90
CA SER A 129 6.48 -17.10 13.92
C SER A 129 7.96 -17.47 14.06
N LYS A 130 8.24 -18.52 14.84
CA LYS A 130 9.59 -19.11 14.94
C LYS A 130 10.09 -19.65 13.60
N ASP A 131 9.16 -20.04 12.71
CA ASP A 131 9.46 -20.61 11.40
C ASP A 131 9.70 -19.55 10.33
N PHE A 132 9.51 -18.27 10.65
CA PHE A 132 9.65 -17.17 9.69
C PHE A 132 11.04 -17.13 9.03
N GLY A 133 12.09 -17.49 9.78
CA GLY A 133 13.46 -17.61 9.26
C GLY A 133 13.70 -18.85 8.39
N LEU A 134 12.95 -19.94 8.60
CA LEU A 134 13.04 -21.18 7.83
C LEU A 134 12.35 -21.05 6.46
N GLY A 135 11.41 -20.12 6.38
CA GLY A 135 10.65 -19.77 5.20
C GLY A 135 9.22 -20.28 5.28
N ILE A 136 8.30 -19.48 4.75
CA ILE A 136 6.87 -19.73 4.75
C ILE A 136 6.46 -20.19 3.36
N GLN A 137 5.77 -21.32 3.27
CA GLN A 137 5.20 -21.77 1.99
C GLN A 137 4.01 -20.88 1.62
N GLU A 138 4.15 -20.12 0.53
CA GLU A 138 3.05 -19.32 -0.01
C GLU A 138 2.02 -20.25 -0.67
N PRO A 139 0.73 -20.19 -0.29
CA PRO A 139 -0.23 -21.24 -0.61
C PRO A 139 -0.65 -21.31 -2.09
N ARG A 140 -0.62 -20.20 -2.83
CA ARG A 140 -1.11 -20.14 -4.22
C ARG A 140 -0.12 -20.73 -5.20
N TYR A 141 1.12 -20.25 -5.20
CA TYR A 141 2.15 -20.72 -6.13
C TYR A 141 3.12 -21.71 -5.49
N LYS A 142 2.89 -22.09 -4.23
CA LYS A 142 3.67 -23.09 -3.47
C LYS A 142 5.16 -22.72 -3.36
N GLU A 143 5.48 -21.45 -3.53
CA GLU A 143 6.84 -20.94 -3.43
C GLU A 143 7.21 -20.71 -1.96
N ASN A 144 8.40 -21.16 -1.55
CA ASN A 144 8.91 -20.86 -0.22
C ASN A 144 9.39 -19.39 -0.16
N ARG A 145 8.83 -18.60 0.76
CA ARG A 145 9.12 -17.17 0.96
C ARG A 145 10.02 -17.00 2.17
N LYS A 146 11.17 -16.39 1.97
CA LYS A 146 12.17 -16.15 3.02
C LYS A 146 12.47 -14.67 3.13
N ILE A 147 12.65 -14.19 4.36
CA ILE A 147 13.03 -12.80 4.63
C ILE A 147 14.52 -12.54 4.39
N GLY A 148 15.35 -13.58 4.54
CA GLY A 148 16.81 -13.49 4.40
C GLY A 148 17.48 -12.83 5.62
N MET A 149 18.75 -12.45 5.45
CA MET A 149 19.60 -11.91 6.52
C MET A 149 19.93 -10.43 6.37
N ASN A 150 19.27 -9.72 5.44
CA ASN A 150 19.53 -8.30 5.22
C ASN A 150 19.09 -7.49 6.46
N LYS A 151 20.04 -6.78 7.08
CA LYS A 151 19.82 -6.05 8.33
C LYS A 151 18.75 -4.95 8.24
N VAL A 152 18.62 -4.28 7.08
CA VAL A 152 17.61 -3.23 6.88
C VAL A 152 16.22 -3.87 6.81
N VAL A 153 16.08 -4.96 6.06
CA VAL A 153 14.83 -5.73 5.97
C VAL A 153 14.42 -6.27 7.35
N LEU A 154 15.36 -6.84 8.11
CA LEU A 154 15.09 -7.36 9.45
C LEU A 154 14.68 -6.24 10.44
N LYS A 155 15.27 -5.04 10.33
CA LYS A 155 14.84 -3.88 11.12
C LYS A 155 13.39 -3.48 10.80
N ALA A 156 13.02 -3.45 9.52
CA ALA A 156 11.65 -3.17 9.11
C ALA A 156 10.66 -4.21 9.64
N VAL A 157 10.99 -5.51 9.54
CA VAL A 157 10.15 -6.59 10.11
C VAL A 157 10.01 -6.46 11.62
N LYS A 158 11.06 -6.06 12.34
CA LYS A 158 10.97 -5.87 13.79
C LYS A 158 9.91 -4.82 14.17
N LEU A 159 9.73 -3.76 13.36
CA LEU A 159 8.69 -2.77 13.59
C LEU A 159 7.28 -3.36 13.49
N LEU A 160 7.10 -4.42 12.68
CA LEU A 160 5.82 -5.10 12.50
C LEU A 160 5.45 -6.01 13.69
N LEU A 161 6.44 -6.51 14.43
CA LEU A 161 6.20 -7.42 15.57
C LEU A 161 5.37 -6.76 16.69
N ASP A 162 5.48 -5.44 16.82
CA ASP A 162 4.75 -4.66 17.82
C ASP A 162 3.33 -4.25 17.34
N CYS A 163 3.00 -4.53 16.08
CA CYS A 163 1.70 -4.20 15.49
C CYS A 163 0.68 -5.31 15.75
N ARG A 164 -0.54 -4.92 16.11
CA ARG A 164 -1.65 -5.85 16.39
C ARG A 164 -2.63 -5.99 15.24
N GLU A 165 -2.71 -4.95 14.41
CA GLU A 165 -3.64 -4.86 13.30
C GLU A 165 -2.89 -4.45 12.04
N ALA A 166 -3.31 -5.01 10.90
CA ALA A 166 -2.78 -4.68 9.58
C ALA A 166 -3.93 -4.38 8.62
N TYR A 167 -3.76 -3.31 7.83
CA TYR A 167 -4.66 -2.93 6.76
C TYR A 167 -3.93 -3.00 5.42
N TYR A 168 -4.64 -3.42 4.37
CA TYR A 168 -4.10 -3.65 3.04
C TYR A 168 -4.82 -2.74 2.05
N ILE A 169 -4.09 -1.86 1.38
CA ILE A 169 -4.66 -0.77 0.59
C ILE A 169 -4.08 -0.77 -0.81
N GLY A 170 -4.95 -0.77 -1.82
CA GLY A 170 -4.59 -0.49 -3.20
C GLY A 170 -4.82 0.98 -3.56
N LEU A 171 -3.77 1.69 -3.95
CA LEU A 171 -3.87 3.00 -4.62
C LEU A 171 -3.95 2.79 -6.12
N ILE A 172 -5.12 3.06 -6.72
CA ILE A 172 -5.43 2.52 -8.05
C ILE A 172 -5.91 3.57 -9.06
N PRO A 173 -5.62 3.37 -10.36
CA PRO A 173 -5.98 4.29 -11.45
C PRO A 173 -7.39 3.92 -11.95
N THR A 174 -8.38 4.14 -11.09
CA THR A 174 -9.79 3.94 -11.42
C THR A 174 -10.64 4.95 -10.64
N ASP A 175 -11.87 5.19 -11.10
CA ASP A 175 -12.77 6.10 -10.41
C ASP A 175 -13.43 5.43 -9.18
N GLN A 176 -14.00 6.26 -8.30
CA GLN A 176 -14.66 5.76 -7.09
C GLN A 176 -15.87 4.89 -7.41
N THR A 177 -16.57 5.14 -8.53
CA THR A 177 -17.74 4.36 -8.93
C THR A 177 -17.36 2.91 -9.27
N CYS A 178 -16.19 2.70 -9.89
CA CYS A 178 -15.63 1.38 -10.14
C CYS A 178 -15.24 0.66 -8.85
N ILE A 179 -14.71 1.38 -7.85
CA ILE A 179 -14.40 0.84 -6.53
C ILE A 179 -15.69 0.43 -5.82
N ASP A 180 -16.70 1.30 -5.81
CA ASP A 180 -17.96 1.08 -5.10
C ASP A 180 -18.75 -0.11 -5.69
N LYS A 181 -18.64 -0.33 -7.00
CA LYS A 181 -19.24 -1.48 -7.70
C LYS A 181 -18.45 -2.78 -7.53
N PHE A 182 -17.25 -2.74 -6.97
CA PHE A 182 -16.45 -3.94 -6.74
C PHE A 182 -16.93 -4.65 -5.47
N GLU A 183 -17.99 -5.42 -5.60
CA GLU A 183 -18.65 -6.13 -4.48
C GLU A 183 -18.01 -7.50 -4.16
N ILE A 184 -16.89 -7.83 -4.79
CA ILE A 184 -16.29 -9.16 -4.64
C ILE A 184 -15.60 -9.29 -3.28
N LYS A 185 -16.03 -10.27 -2.48
CA LYS A 185 -15.35 -10.65 -1.23
C LYS A 185 -14.02 -11.32 -1.54
N THR A 186 -12.97 -10.84 -0.91
CA THR A 186 -11.64 -11.44 -0.97
C THR A 186 -11.37 -12.24 0.30
N GLU A 187 -10.28 -13.03 0.34
CA GLU A 187 -9.94 -13.89 1.50
C GLU A 187 -9.59 -13.09 2.77
N PHE A 188 -9.36 -11.78 2.64
CA PHE A 188 -9.06 -10.85 3.73
C PHE A 188 -9.43 -9.43 3.31
N ASP A 189 -9.67 -8.54 4.26
CA ASP A 189 -10.12 -7.19 3.92
C ASP A 189 -9.05 -6.39 3.16
N ILE A 190 -9.43 -5.91 1.97
CA ILE A 190 -8.63 -5.01 1.13
C ILE A 190 -9.44 -3.73 0.92
N HIS A 191 -8.80 -2.60 1.14
CA HIS A 191 -9.37 -1.28 0.90
C HIS A 191 -8.78 -0.68 -0.38
N PHE A 192 -9.54 0.19 -1.04
CA PHE A 192 -9.10 0.84 -2.26
C PHE A 192 -9.27 2.35 -2.16
N LEU A 193 -8.28 3.06 -2.66
CA LEU A 193 -8.29 4.52 -2.76
C LEU A 193 -7.88 4.90 -4.18
N SER A 194 -8.68 5.75 -4.83
CA SER A 194 -8.36 6.21 -6.17
C SER A 194 -7.29 7.30 -6.14
N TRP A 195 -6.46 7.35 -7.18
CA TRP A 195 -5.54 8.47 -7.38
C TRP A 195 -6.25 9.81 -7.50
N GLY A 196 -7.47 9.83 -8.06
CA GLY A 196 -8.31 11.03 -8.13
C GLY A 196 -8.58 11.62 -6.74
N LYS A 197 -8.96 10.80 -5.76
CA LYS A 197 -9.17 11.26 -4.38
C LYS A 197 -7.90 11.82 -3.74
N ILE A 198 -6.74 11.19 -3.99
CA ILE A 198 -5.46 11.71 -3.49
C ILE A 198 -5.13 13.06 -4.16
N HIS A 199 -5.39 13.19 -5.45
CA HIS A 199 -5.16 14.44 -6.16
C HIS A 199 -6.04 15.57 -5.61
N ASP A 200 -7.33 15.30 -5.39
CA ASP A 200 -8.26 16.28 -4.81
C ASP A 200 -7.83 16.67 -3.38
N PHE A 201 -7.44 15.70 -2.56
CA PHE A 201 -6.84 15.96 -1.24
C PHE A 201 -5.61 16.89 -1.34
N CYS A 202 -4.72 16.66 -2.30
CA CYS A 202 -3.54 17.51 -2.49
C CYS A 202 -3.91 18.94 -2.88
N LYS A 203 -4.95 19.13 -3.70
CA LYS A 203 -5.46 20.46 -4.06
C LYS A 203 -6.07 21.17 -2.86
N ASP A 204 -6.93 20.50 -2.12
CA ASP A 204 -7.62 21.04 -0.94
C ASP A 204 -6.63 21.47 0.16
N HIS A 205 -5.57 20.69 0.33
CA HIS A 205 -4.49 20.97 1.28
C HIS A 205 -3.33 21.79 0.71
N LYS A 206 -3.47 22.31 -0.52
CA LYS A 206 -2.50 23.22 -1.17
C LYS A 206 -1.08 22.61 -1.30
N LEU A 207 -0.99 21.31 -1.50
CA LEU A 207 0.26 20.57 -1.73
C LEU A 207 0.74 20.76 -3.18
N LYS A 208 1.06 22.00 -3.55
CA LYS A 208 1.31 22.42 -4.94
C LYS A 208 2.34 21.55 -5.67
N LYS A 209 3.43 21.17 -4.99
CA LYS A 209 4.48 20.33 -5.58
C LYS A 209 3.99 18.93 -5.94
N VAL A 210 3.08 18.36 -5.14
CA VAL A 210 2.50 17.04 -5.41
C VAL A 210 1.53 17.14 -6.58
N VAL A 211 0.74 18.22 -6.64
CA VAL A 211 -0.17 18.52 -7.77
C VAL A 211 0.60 18.62 -9.08
N GLU A 212 1.73 19.34 -9.10
CA GLU A 212 2.60 19.43 -10.30
C GLU A 212 3.13 18.05 -10.75
N ILE A 213 3.36 17.13 -9.81
CA ILE A 213 3.79 15.76 -10.12
C ILE A 213 2.62 14.93 -10.66
N PHE A 214 1.40 15.10 -10.15
CA PHE A 214 0.21 14.50 -10.75
C PHE A 214 0.02 14.96 -12.20
N ASP A 215 0.16 16.26 -12.45
CA ASP A 215 0.03 16.85 -13.80
C ASP A 215 1.13 16.31 -14.73
N TYR A 216 2.36 16.17 -14.25
CA TYR A 216 3.45 15.59 -15.03
C TYR A 216 3.21 14.13 -15.44
N ASN A 217 2.49 13.35 -14.62
CA ASN A 217 2.18 11.96 -14.90
C ASN A 217 0.77 11.76 -15.52
N GLU A 218 0.17 12.84 -16.04
CA GLU A 218 -1.13 12.78 -16.70
C GLU A 218 -1.16 11.71 -17.81
N GLY A 219 -2.27 10.95 -17.88
CA GLY A 219 -2.45 9.84 -18.81
C GLY A 219 -1.88 8.48 -18.36
N GLN A 220 -1.09 8.43 -17.28
CA GLN A 220 -0.63 7.17 -16.65
C GLN A 220 -1.28 6.91 -15.29
N ILE A 221 -1.56 7.96 -14.52
CA ILE A 221 -2.07 7.85 -13.13
C ILE A 221 -3.59 7.70 -13.05
N TYR A 222 -4.31 8.10 -14.10
CA TYR A 222 -5.78 8.02 -14.19
C TYR A 222 -6.26 6.91 -15.12
#